data_AF-A0A1E3W9G8-F1
#
_entry.id   AF-A0A1E3W9G8-F1
#
_cell.length_a   1.000
_cell.length_b   1.000
_cell.length_c   1.000
_cell.angle_alpha   90.00
_cell.angle_beta   90.00
_cell.angle_gamma   90.00
#
_symmetry.space_group_name_H-M   'P 1'
#
loop_
_entity.id
_entity.type
_entity.pdbx_description
1 polymer ?
#
loop_
_entity_poly.entity_id
_entity_poly.type
_entity_poly.pdbx_seq_one_letter_code
_entity_poly.pdbx_strand_id
1 'polypeptide(L)' 'MEAFMRLTPPTQYVFYASVVLGVAALVLYGLGVLGLMDAAHHFAFWTAIVAWLGLIVGVAARGI' A
#
# COMPACT_ATOMS: atom_id res chain seq x y z
N MET A 1 19.87 -22.43 -5.24
CA MET A 1 20.39 -21.09 -5.61
C MET A 1 19.21 -20.14 -5.71
N GLU A 2 18.73 -19.64 -4.58
CA GLU A 2 17.66 -18.66 -4.52
C GLU A 2 18.26 -17.26 -4.73
N ALA A 3 18.42 -16.86 -5.99
CA ALA A 3 18.48 -15.44 -6.32
C ALA A 3 17.06 -14.87 -6.17
N PHE A 4 16.53 -14.87 -4.93
CA PHE A 4 15.21 -14.39 -4.61
C PHE A 4 15.21 -12.87 -4.76
N MET A 5 14.91 -12.41 -5.97
CA MET A 5 14.29 -11.12 -6.25
C MET A 5 14.73 -9.98 -5.32
N ARG A 6 16.04 -9.70 -5.24
CA ARG A 6 16.53 -8.53 -4.51
C ARG A 6 16.01 -7.30 -5.22
N LEU A 7 14.94 -6.71 -4.68
CA LEU A 7 14.50 -5.38 -5.05
C LEU A 7 15.69 -4.44 -4.85
N THR A 8 15.96 -3.57 -5.81
CA THR A 8 16.93 -2.50 -5.60
C THR A 8 16.46 -1.66 -4.39
N PRO A 9 17.37 -1.15 -3.54
CA PRO A 9 17.00 -0.57 -2.25
C PRO A 9 15.86 0.47 -2.33
N PRO A 10 15.83 1.40 -3.31
CA PRO A 10 14.74 2.37 -3.44
C PRO A 10 13.37 1.70 -3.71
N THR A 11 13.33 0.72 -4.61
CA THR A 11 12.10 0.01 -5.01
C THR A 11 11.56 -0.85 -3.87
N GLN A 12 12.45 -1.39 -3.03
CA GLN A 12 12.07 -2.14 -1.83
C GLN A 12 11.36 -1.27 -0.80
N TYR A 13 11.85 -0.05 -0.55
CA TYR A 13 11.19 0.88 0.37
C TYR A 13 9.81 1.32 -0.14
N VAL A 14 9.67 1.58 -1.45
CA VAL A 14 8.39 1.93 -2.06
C VAL A 14 7.39 0.76 -1.94
N PHE A 15 7.86 -0.46 -2.15
CA PHE A 15 7.03 -1.66 -1.97
C PHE A 15 6.57 -1.83 -0.51
N TYR A 16 7.46 -1.67 0.47
CA TYR A 16 7.05 -1.77 1.87
C TYR A 16 6.13 -0.64 2.30
N ALA A 17 6.40 0.60 1.87
CA ALA A 17 5.53 1.74 2.17
C ALA A 17 4.12 1.53 1.60
N SER A 18 4.01 1.01 0.38
CA SER A 18 2.70 0.72 -0.23
C SER A 18 1.96 -0.42 0.47
N VAL A 19 2.65 -1.48 0.92
CA VAL A 19 2.04 -2.53 1.76
C VAL A 19 1.52 -1.96 3.08
N VAL A 20 2.33 -1.15 3.77
CA VAL A 20 1.92 -0.50 5.03
C VAL A 20 0.70 0.39 4.83
N LEU A 21 0.68 1.19 3.77
CA LEU A 21 -0.49 2.02 3.43
C LEU A 21 -1.71 1.16 3.11
N GLY A 22 -1.55 0.03 2.42
CA GLY A 22 -2.63 -0.93 2.16
C GLY A 22 -3.23 -1.49 3.44
N VAL A 23 -2.40 -1.88 4.41
CA VAL A 23 -2.86 -2.34 5.73
C VAL A 23 -3.58 -1.21 6.48
N ALA A 24 -3.04 0.01 6.46
CA ALA A 24 -3.69 1.16 7.08
C ALA A 24 -5.07 1.45 6.47
N ALA A 25 -5.21 1.33 5.14
CA ALA A 25 -6.49 1.48 4.46
C ALA A 25 -7.51 0.43 4.91
N LEU A 26 -7.10 -0.83 5.11
CA LEU A 26 -7.97 -1.89 5.63
C LEU A 26 -8.42 -1.61 7.06
N VAL A 27 -7.52 -1.10 7.93
CA VAL A 27 -7.87 -0.70 9.29
C VAL A 27 -8.88 0.44 9.27
N LEU A 28 -8.64 1.49 8.48
CA LEU A 28 -9.57 2.60 8.31
C LEU A 28 -10.93 2.13 7.80
N TYR A 29 -10.96 1.23 6.82
CA TYR A 29 -12.19 0.65 6.32
C TYR A 29 -12.94 -0.09 7.43
N GLY A 30 -12.26 -0.91 8.23
CA GLY A 30 -12.85 -1.59 9.39
C GLY A 30 -13.43 -0.62 10.42
N LEU A 31 -12.73 0.47 10.73
CA LEU A 31 -13.24 1.53 11.62
C LEU A 31 -14.52 2.17 11.05
N GLY A 32 -14.59 2.36 9.74
CA GLY A 32 -15.78 2.86 9.05
C GLY A 32 -16.95 1.89 9.11
N VAL A 33 -16.71 0.61 8.85
CA VAL A 33 -17.72 -0.45 8.92
C VAL A 33 -18.31 -0.58 10.33
N LEU A 34 -17.49 -0.40 11.36
CA LEU A 34 -17.93 -0.42 12.77
C LEU A 34 -18.60 0.89 13.22
N GLY A 35 -18.65 1.92 12.37
CA GLY A 35 -19.23 3.22 12.72
C GLY A 35 -18.42 4.00 13.76
N LEU A 36 -17.13 3.70 13.91
CA LEU A 36 -16.26 4.33 14.90
C LEU A 36 -15.69 5.67 14.43
N MET A 37 -15.79 5.98 13.12
CA MET A 37 -15.27 7.21 12.53
C MET A 37 -16.04 7.59 11.25
N ASP A 38 -16.62 8.79 11.21
CA ASP A 38 -17.49 9.23 10.09
C ASP A 38 -16.79 9.27 8.73
N ALA A 39 -15.56 9.77 8.69
CA ALA A 39 -14.79 9.93 7.45
C ALA A 39 -13.90 8.72 7.12
N ALA A 40 -14.00 7.62 7.87
CA ALA A 40 -13.13 6.44 7.71
C ALA A 40 -13.13 5.89 6.28
N HIS A 41 -14.31 5.75 5.66
CA HIS A 41 -14.41 5.21 4.30
C HIS A 41 -13.74 6.12 3.25
N HIS A 42 -13.84 7.44 3.41
CA HIS A 42 -13.20 8.39 2.52
C HIS A 42 -11.67 8.30 2.63
N PHE A 43 -11.14 8.27 3.86
CA PHE A 43 -9.70 8.12 4.08
C PHE A 43 -9.20 6.75 3.62
N ALA A 44 -9.93 5.66 3.95
CA ALA A 44 -9.59 4.31 3.52
C ALA A 44 -9.46 4.22 1.99
N PHE A 45 -10.40 4.82 1.25
CA PHE A 45 -10.37 4.84 -0.21
C PHE A 45 -9.11 5.54 -0.74
N TRP A 46 -8.85 6.78 -0.32
CA TRP A 46 -7.69 7.52 -0.81
C TRP A 46 -6.36 6.89 -0.39
N THR A 47 -6.28 6.37 0.83
CA THR A 47 -5.09 5.64 1.30
C THR A 47 -4.87 4.37 0.46
N ALA A 48 -5.93 3.64 0.10
CA ALA A 48 -5.83 2.47 -0.78
C ALA A 48 -5.37 2.84 -2.19
N ILE A 49 -5.85 3.96 -2.76
CA ILE A 49 -5.39 4.47 -4.05
C ILE A 49 -3.89 4.79 -4.01
N VAL A 50 -3.41 5.48 -2.98
CA VAL A 50 -1.98 5.79 -2.84
C VAL A 50 -1.14 4.51 -2.68
N ALA A 51 -1.61 3.56 -1.87
CA ALA A 51 -0.97 2.26 -1.73
C ALA A 51 -0.85 1.52 -3.08
N TRP A 52 -1.95 1.48 -3.84
CA TRP A 52 -1.99 0.84 -5.15
C TRP A 52 -1.08 1.52 -6.17
N LEU A 53 -1.07 2.85 -6.24
CA LEU A 53 -0.15 3.60 -7.09
C LEU A 53 1.31 3.34 -6.70
N GLY A 54 1.62 3.28 -5.41
CA GLY A 54 2.95 2.93 -4.92
C GLY A 54 3.39 1.53 -5.37
N LEU A 55 2.49 0.55 -5.35
CA LEU A 55 2.77 -0.79 -5.88
C LEU A 55 3.06 -0.74 -7.39
N ILE A 56 2.25 -0.02 -8.17
CA ILE A 56 2.46 0.12 -9.62
C ILE A 56 3.80 0.76 -9.91
N VAL A 57 4.13 1.86 -9.24
CA VAL A 57 5.41 2.54 -9.42
C VAL A 57 6.56 1.62 -9.04
N GLY A 58 6.44 0.86 -7.95
CA GLY A 58 7.43 -0.14 -7.55
C GLY A 58 7.62 -1.23 -8.61
N VAL A 59 6.55 -1.74 -9.21
CA VAL A 59 6.60 -2.74 -10.29
C VAL A 59 7.20 -2.14 -11.57
N ALA A 60 6.76 -0.95 -11.98
CA ALA A 60 7.26 -0.26 -13.16
C ALA A 60 8.75 0.11 -13.04
N ALA A 61 9.17 0.61 -11.88
CA ALA A 61 10.57 0.97 -11.61
C ALA A 61 11.50 -0.25 -11.51
N ARG A 62 10.95 -1.41 -11.16
CA ARG A 62 11.72 -2.66 -11.19
C ARG A 62 12.07 -3.09 -12.61
N GLY A 63 11.34 -2.58 -13.62
CA GLY A 63 11.44 -3.04 -15.00
C GLY A 63 11.03 -4.50 -15.06
N ILE A 64 9.78 -4.76 -15.44
CA ILE A 64 9.45 -6.11 -15.94
C ILE A 64 10.39 -6.41 -17.13
#